data_AF-A0A1V6V7R2-F1
#
_entry.id   AF-A0A1V6V7R2-F1
#
_cell.length_a   1.000
_cell.length_b   1.000
_cell.length_c   1.000
_cell.angle_alpha   90.00
_cell.angle_beta   90.00
_cell.angle_gamma   90.00
#
_symmetry.space_group_name_H-M   'P 1'
#
loop_
_entity.id
_entity.type
_entity.pdbx_description
1 polymer ?
#
loop_
_entity_poly.entity_id
_entity_poly.type
_entity_poly.pdbx_seq_one_letter_code
_entity_poly.pdbx_strand_id
1 'polypeptide(L)'
;MASIITSVKDLITSIFEVIFSVFKSILDTVYQLLMAFVNFFASIPKMLQQMVKGSLEAAGGVGSFIASNIVVIAFIALGGYGYLAYQRRQGRSVQAGSKKLN
;
A
#
# COMPACT_ATOMS: atom_id res chain seq x y z
N MET A 1 -23.28 -67.77 4.09
CA MET A 1 -23.18 -67.28 2.68
C MET A 1 -23.46 -65.78 2.53
N ALA A 2 -24.34 -65.16 3.34
CA ALA A 2 -24.60 -63.72 3.29
C ALA A 2 -23.34 -62.84 3.51
N SER A 3 -22.45 -63.21 4.44
CA SER A 3 -21.25 -62.43 4.76
C SER A 3 -20.27 -62.26 3.60
N ILE A 4 -20.12 -63.27 2.74
CA ILE A 4 -19.18 -63.21 1.60
C ILE A 4 -19.71 -62.23 0.54
N ILE A 5 -21.01 -62.26 0.30
CA ILE A 5 -21.68 -61.36 -0.66
C ILE A 5 -21.60 -59.91 -0.17
N THR A 6 -21.76 -59.67 1.13
CA THR A 6 -21.62 -58.34 1.73
C THR A 6 -20.18 -57.82 1.62
N SER A 7 -19.18 -58.65 1.96
CA SER A 7 -17.77 -58.24 1.86
C SER A 7 -17.32 -57.94 0.43
N VAL A 8 -17.82 -58.68 -0.57
CA VAL A 8 -17.55 -58.39 -1.99
C VAL A 8 -18.18 -57.06 -2.41
N LYS A 9 -19.40 -56.77 -1.96
CA LYS A 9 -20.07 -55.50 -2.22
C LYS A 9 -19.28 -54.33 -1.61
N ASP A 10 -18.82 -54.47 -0.37
CA ASP A 10 -18.05 -53.45 0.33
C ASP A 10 -16.69 -53.19 -0.34
N LEU A 11 -16.02 -54.26 -0.82
CA LEU A 11 -14.78 -54.15 -1.59
C LEU A 11 -14.99 -53.36 -2.89
N ILE A 12 -16.05 -53.68 -3.64
CA ILE A 12 -16.39 -52.98 -4.88
C ILE A 12 -16.71 -51.51 -4.58
N THR A 13 -17.50 -51.22 -3.55
CA THR A 13 -17.81 -49.85 -3.13
C THR A 13 -16.55 -49.07 -2.76
N SER A 14 -15.62 -49.67 -2.00
CA SER A 14 -14.36 -49.03 -1.62
C SER A 14 -13.50 -48.69 -2.84
N ILE A 15 -13.41 -49.59 -3.82
CA ILE A 15 -12.66 -49.33 -5.07
C ILE A 15 -13.27 -48.14 -5.82
N PHE A 16 -14.60 -48.12 -5.98
CA PHE A 16 -15.28 -47.00 -6.63
C PHE A 16 -15.10 -45.69 -5.85
N GLU A 17 -15.17 -45.73 -4.52
CA GLU A 17 -14.99 -44.56 -3.67
C GLU A 17 -13.58 -43.97 -3.79
N VAL A 18 -12.54 -44.80 -3.86
CA VAL A 18 -11.17 -44.35 -4.10
C VAL A 18 -11.05 -43.71 -5.49
N ILE A 19 -11.61 -44.32 -6.53
CA ILE A 19 -11.60 -43.76 -7.89
C ILE A 19 -12.30 -42.39 -7.90
N PHE A 20 -13.51 -42.30 -7.35
CA PHE A 20 -14.26 -41.05 -7.26
C PHE A 20 -13.54 -39.99 -6.40
N SER A 21 -12.88 -40.40 -5.32
CA SER A 21 -12.09 -39.51 -4.46
C SER A 21 -10.93 -38.88 -5.24
N VAL A 22 -10.19 -39.67 -6.02
CA VAL A 22 -9.12 -39.17 -6.88
C VAL A 22 -9.65 -38.19 -7.93
N PHE A 23 -10.75 -38.53 -8.62
CA PHE A 23 -11.37 -37.62 -9.59
C PHE A 23 -11.86 -36.30 -8.94
N LYS A 24 -12.51 -36.38 -7.77
CA LYS A 24 -12.93 -35.19 -7.03
C LYS A 24 -11.75 -34.33 -6.62
N SER A 25 -10.67 -34.95 -6.13
CA SER A 25 -9.46 -34.23 -5.72
C SER A 25 -8.81 -33.50 -6.90
N ILE A 26 -8.73 -34.13 -8.08
CA ILE A 26 -8.20 -33.49 -9.29
C ILE A 26 -9.09 -32.31 -9.71
N LEU A 27 -10.42 -32.52 -9.77
CA LEU A 27 -11.37 -31.46 -10.12
C LEU A 27 -11.31 -30.28 -9.14
N ASP A 28 -11.21 -30.57 -7.84
CA ASP A 28 -11.09 -29.53 -6.82
C ASP A 28 -9.80 -28.74 -6.97
N THR A 29 -8.68 -29.41 -7.26
CA THR A 29 -7.39 -28.75 -7.53
C THR A 29 -7.48 -27.82 -8.75
N VAL A 30 -8.11 -28.28 -9.84
CA VAL A 30 -8.32 -27.46 -11.04
C VAL A 30 -9.23 -26.27 -10.75
N TYR A 31 -10.31 -26.48 -10.00
CA TYR A 31 -11.22 -25.42 -9.58
C TYR A 31 -10.50 -24.36 -8.73
N GLN A 32 -9.69 -24.79 -7.76
CA GLN A 32 -8.88 -23.90 -6.94
C GLN A 32 -7.87 -23.12 -7.78
N LEU A 33 -7.23 -23.77 -8.77
CA LEU A 33 -6.30 -23.09 -9.68
C LEU A 33 -7.00 -22.02 -10.52
N LEU A 34 -8.18 -22.32 -11.07
CA LEU A 34 -8.98 -21.36 -11.81
C LEU A 34 -9.42 -20.19 -10.92
N MET A 35 -9.85 -20.48 -9.69
CA MET A 35 -10.25 -19.45 -8.74
C MET A 35 -9.06 -18.58 -8.32
N ALA A 36 -7.88 -19.17 -8.09
CA ALA A 36 -6.64 -18.44 -7.82
C ALA A 36 -6.26 -17.54 -9.00
N PHE A 37 -6.39 -18.03 -10.24
CA PHE A 37 -6.15 -17.25 -11.44
C PHE A 37 -7.09 -16.05 -11.54
N VAL A 38 -8.40 -16.25 -11.38
CA VAL A 38 -9.38 -15.16 -11.36
C VAL A 38 -9.09 -14.17 -10.24
N ASN A 39 -8.76 -14.65 -9.05
CA ASN A 39 -8.42 -13.81 -7.90
C ASN A 39 -7.13 -13.01 -8.11
N PHE A 40 -6.14 -13.57 -8.80
CA PHE A 40 -4.92 -12.87 -9.18
C PHE A 40 -5.24 -11.65 -10.05
N PHE A 41 -6.02 -11.83 -11.11
CA PHE A 41 -6.44 -10.73 -11.97
C PHE A 41 -7.36 -9.73 -11.26
N ALA A 42 -8.26 -10.20 -10.38
CA ALA A 42 -9.10 -9.33 -9.57
C ALA A 42 -8.31 -8.51 -8.53
N SER A 43 -7.11 -8.96 -8.16
CA SER A 43 -6.25 -8.26 -7.19
C SER A 43 -5.51 -7.08 -7.81
N ILE A 44 -5.20 -7.12 -9.11
CA ILE A 44 -4.54 -6.02 -9.83
C ILE A 44 -5.30 -4.68 -9.70
N PRO A 45 -6.59 -4.57 -10.06
CA PRO A 45 -7.33 -3.33 -9.91
C PRO A 45 -7.49 -2.92 -8.44
N LYS A 46 -7.61 -3.89 -7.51
CA LYS A 46 -7.67 -3.60 -6.07
C LYS A 46 -6.38 -2.97 -5.55
N MET A 47 -5.22 -3.48 -5.97
CA MET A 47 -3.91 -2.90 -5.64
C MET A 47 -3.78 -1.48 -6.20
N LEU A 48 -4.17 -1.26 -7.45
CA LEU A 48 -4.17 0.08 -8.04
C LEU A 48 -5.08 1.04 -7.28
N GLN A 49 -6.29 0.62 -6.93
CA GLN A 49 -7.19 1.43 -6.11
C GLN A 49 -6.61 1.77 -4.74
N GLN A 50 -5.99 0.80 -4.06
CA GLN A 50 -5.34 1.03 -2.77
C GLN A 50 -4.15 1.98 -2.90
N MET A 51 -3.34 1.86 -3.96
CA MET A 51 -2.21 2.75 -4.21
C MET A 51 -2.67 4.19 -4.47
N VAL A 52 -3.71 4.37 -5.29
CA VAL A 52 -4.29 5.70 -5.57
C VAL A 52 -4.94 6.29 -4.31
N LYS A 53 -5.67 5.49 -3.53
CA LYS A 53 -6.24 5.94 -2.26
C LYS A 53 -5.14 6.34 -1.28
N GLY A 54 -4.10 5.51 -1.12
CA GLY A 54 -2.97 5.80 -0.24
C GLY A 54 -2.21 7.06 -0.65
N SER A 55 -2.04 7.31 -1.95
CA SER A 55 -1.38 8.54 -2.43
C SER A 55 -2.25 9.78 -2.21
N LEU A 56 -3.55 9.70 -2.47
CA LEU A 56 -4.50 10.77 -2.17
C LEU A 56 -4.59 11.05 -0.67
N GLU A 57 -4.60 10.02 0.16
CA GLU A 57 -4.65 10.14 1.62
C GLU A 57 -3.36 10.73 2.17
N ALA A 58 -2.19 10.36 1.62
CA ALA A 58 -0.92 11.01 1.95
C ALA A 58 -0.92 12.50 1.58
N ALA A 59 -1.40 12.85 0.38
CA ALA A 59 -1.51 14.24 -0.06
C ALA A 59 -2.52 15.04 0.78
N GLY A 60 -3.68 14.44 1.09
CA GLY A 60 -4.67 15.00 2.00
C GLY A 60 -4.13 15.15 3.42
N GLY A 61 -3.31 14.20 3.88
CA GLY A 61 -2.62 14.23 5.17
C GLY A 61 -1.65 15.41 5.29
N VAL A 62 -0.90 15.74 4.22
CA VAL A 62 -0.06 16.94 4.19
C VAL A 62 -0.91 18.21 4.26
N GLY A 63 -2.01 18.28 3.50
CA GLY A 63 -2.94 19.41 3.55
C GLY A 63 -3.54 19.61 4.95
N SER A 64 -3.97 18.51 5.57
CA SER A 64 -4.50 18.50 6.95
C SER A 64 -3.44 18.91 7.97
N PHE A 65 -2.20 18.43 7.81
CA PHE A 65 -1.07 18.83 8.66
C PHE A 65 -0.81 20.34 8.58
N ILE A 66 -0.79 20.90 7.36
CA ILE A 66 -0.60 22.34 7.16
C ILE A 66 -1.77 23.12 7.77
N ALA A 67 -3.01 22.69 7.51
CA ALA A 67 -4.20 23.33 8.05
C ALA A 67 -4.22 23.32 9.60
N SER A 68 -3.89 22.18 10.21
CA SER A 68 -3.87 22.00 11.66
C SER A 68 -2.71 22.74 12.34
N ASN A 69 -1.60 22.98 11.64
CA ASN A 69 -0.39 23.59 12.22
C ASN A 69 -0.07 24.97 11.61
N ILE A 70 -1.05 25.61 10.98
CA ILE A 70 -0.84 26.84 10.19
C ILE A 70 -0.18 27.95 10.99
N VAL A 71 -0.53 28.09 12.28
CA VAL A 71 0.04 29.10 13.18
C VAL A 71 1.53 28.84 13.41
N VAL A 72 1.91 27.62 13.75
CA VAL A 72 3.30 27.24 13.99
C VAL A 72 4.13 27.38 12.71
N ILE A 73 3.59 26.91 11.59
CA ILE A 73 4.23 27.04 10.27
C ILE A 73 4.43 28.52 9.90
N ALA A 74 3.44 29.38 10.17
CA ALA A 74 3.54 30.81 9.91
C ALA A 74 4.65 31.46 10.75
N PHE A 75 4.76 31.12 12.03
CA PHE A 75 5.86 31.61 12.87
C PHE A 75 7.23 31.15 12.39
N ILE A 76 7.38 29.88 12.01
CA ILE A 76 8.63 29.35 11.44
C ILE A 76 8.97 30.08 10.13
N ALA A 77 7.99 30.27 9.25
CA ALA A 77 8.18 30.96 7.97
C ALA A 77 8.58 32.43 8.15
N LEU A 78 7.89 33.15 9.04
CA LEU A 78 8.21 34.55 9.37
C LEU A 78 9.58 34.68 10.04
N GLY A 79 9.90 33.80 10.99
CA GLY A 79 11.21 33.76 11.64
C GLY A 79 12.34 33.46 10.66
N GLY A 80 12.17 32.44 9.82
CA GLY A 80 13.15 32.07 8.78
C GLY A 80 13.34 33.16 7.74
N TYR A 81 12.26 33.76 7.24
CA TYR A 81 12.34 34.89 6.31
C TYR A 81 13.00 36.12 6.95
N GLY A 82 12.61 36.45 8.17
CA GLY A 82 13.20 37.55 8.94
C GLY A 82 14.70 37.36 9.15
N TYR A 83 15.12 36.15 9.50
CA TYR A 83 16.52 35.78 9.64
C TYR A 83 17.29 35.90 8.32
N LEU A 84 16.74 35.37 7.22
CA LEU A 84 17.37 35.45 5.90
C LEU A 84 17.45 36.90 5.39
N ALA A 85 16.42 37.70 5.64
CA ALA A 85 16.40 39.13 5.33
C ALA A 85 17.43 39.91 6.15
N TYR A 86 17.62 39.54 7.42
CA TYR A 86 18.65 40.10 8.29
C TYR A 86 20.06 39.72 7.82
N GLN A 87 20.30 38.46 7.46
CA GLN A 87 21.59 37.98 6.94
C GLN A 87 21.96 38.68 5.63
N ARG A 88 21.00 38.89 4.72
CA ARG A 88 21.23 39.67 3.47
C ARG A 88 21.64 41.12 3.72
N ARG A 89 21.24 41.71 4.85
CA ARG A 89 21.63 43.08 5.24
C ARG A 89 23.05 43.14 5.83
N GLN A 90 23.54 42.07 6.43
CA GLN A 90 24.93 41.99 6.92
C GLN A 90 25.95 41.77 5.79
N GLY A 91 25.55 41.22 4.65
CA GLY A 91 26.41 41.05 3.47
C GLY A 91 26.64 42.32 2.63
N ARG A 92 26.02 43.45 2.97
CA ARG A 92 26.26 44.73 2.31
C ARG A 92 27.33 45.48 3.11
N SER A 93 28.51 45.64 2.53
CA SER A 93 29.54 46.51 3.10
C SER A 93 28.93 47.90 3.30
N VAL A 94 28.89 48.35 4.56
CA VAL A 94 28.50 49.72 4.87
C VAL A 94 29.58 50.61 4.24
N GLN A 95 29.27 51.28 3.13
CA GLN A 95 30.08 52.42 2.70
C GLN A 95 29.93 53.48 3.78
N ALA A 96 30.83 53.44 4.77
CA ALA A 96 31.04 54.54 5.68
C ALA A 96 31.37 55.76 4.79
N GLY A 97 30.41 56.67 4.73
CA GLY A 97 30.50 57.86 3.89
C GLY A 97 31.77 58.64 4.15
N SER A 98 32.32 59.16 3.05
CA SER A 98 33.16 60.36 3.00
C SER A 98 34.21 60.48 4.10
N LYS A 99 35.41 59.92 3.86
CA LYS A 99 36.62 60.53 4.40
C LYS A 99 37.57 60.87 3.27
N LYS A 100 37.45 62.11 2.76
CA LYS A 100 38.61 62.82 2.21
C LYS A 100 39.62 62.94 3.36
N LEU A 101 40.80 62.35 3.17
CA LEU A 101 42.01 62.77 3.86
C LEU A 101 42.90 63.38 2.78
N ASN A 102 43.35 64.61 3.06
CA ASN A 102 44.21 65.44 2.22
C ASN A 102 45.42 64.68 1.68
#